data_AF-A0ABD0REU9-F1
#
_entry.id   AF-A0ABD0REU9-F1
#
_cell.length_a   1.000
_cell.length_b   1.000
_cell.length_c   1.000
_cell.angle_alpha   90.00
_cell.angle_beta   90.00
_cell.angle_gamma   90.00
#
_symmetry.space_group_name_H-M   'P 1'
#
loop_
_entity.id
_entity.type
_entity.pdbx_description
1 polymer ?
#
loop_
_entity_poly.entity_id
_entity_poly.type
_entity_poly.pdbx_seq_one_letter_code
_entity_poly.pdbx_strand_id
1 'polypeptide(L)' 'WHRIAFSVEGKSVTLYLDCKKVQTLELMRGDNPVVSTDGVVVFGTRLLDEEVFE' A
#
# COMPACT_ATOMS: atom_id res chain seq x y z
N TRP A 1 4.09 -0.64 -21.04
CA TRP A 1 3.28 -1.39 -20.08
C TRP A 1 4.19 -1.96 -19.03
N HIS A 2 3.89 -1.70 -17.77
CA HIS A 2 4.60 -2.29 -16.64
C HIS A 2 3.57 -2.84 -15.67
N ARG A 3 3.95 -3.90 -14.95
CA ARG A 3 3.13 -4.49 -13.87
C ARG A 3 3.77 -4.14 -12.54
N ILE A 4 3.03 -3.43 -11.70
CA ILE A 4 3.43 -3.09 -10.34
C ILE A 4 2.57 -3.92 -9.38
N ALA A 5 3.21 -4.48 -8.35
CA ALA A 5 2.51 -5.13 -7.25
C ALA A 5 3.17 -4.78 -5.92
N PHE A 6 2.35 -4.57 -4.89
CA PHE A 6 2.78 -4.49 -3.51
C PHE A 6 2.33 -5.74 -2.75
N SER A 7 3.23 -6.34 -2.00
CA SER A 7 2.93 -7.40 -1.03
C SER A 7 3.08 -6.83 0.37
N VAL A 8 2.07 -6.98 1.20
CA VAL A 8 2.09 -6.55 2.61
C VAL A 8 1.96 -7.78 3.50
N GLU A 9 2.97 -8.02 4.34
CA GLU A 9 3.01 -9.13 5.29
C GLU A 9 3.59 -8.63 6.61
N GLY A 10 2.88 -8.82 7.73
CA GLY A 10 3.34 -8.34 9.04
C GLY A 10 3.65 -6.83 9.03
N LYS A 11 4.87 -6.40 9.35
CA LYS A 11 5.30 -4.99 9.23
C LYS A 11 6.22 -4.76 8.03
N SER A 12 6.06 -5.56 6.97
CA SER A 12 6.88 -5.47 5.77
C SER A 12 6.03 -5.19 4.53
N VAL A 13 6.51 -4.27 3.69
CA VAL A 13 5.97 -4.01 2.36
C VAL A 13 7.04 -4.30 1.32
N THR A 14 6.69 -5.04 0.27
CA THR A 14 7.60 -5.36 -0.84
C THR A 14 7.04 -4.89 -2.17
N LEU A 15 7.85 -4.13 -2.92
CA LEU A 15 7.57 -3.73 -4.29
C LEU A 15 8.06 -4.81 -5.27
N TYR A 16 7.18 -5.21 -6.18
CA TYR A 16 7.51 -5.97 -7.37
C TYR A 16 7.23 -5.14 -8.62
N LEU A 17 8.23 -5.04 -9.51
CA LEU A 17 8.10 -4.43 -10.84
C LEU A 17 8.38 -5.50 -11.88
N ASP A 18 7.41 -5.76 -12.76
CA ASP A 18 7.52 -6.73 -13.84
C ASP A 18 7.99 -8.11 -13.35
N CYS A 19 7.32 -8.60 -12.28
CA CYS A 19 7.62 -9.85 -11.58
C CYS A 19 8.97 -9.92 -10.84
N LYS A 20 9.75 -8.83 -10.81
CA LYS A 20 11.03 -8.79 -10.09
C LYS A 20 10.84 -8.12 -8.74
N LYS A 21 11.35 -8.74 -7.67
CA LYS A 21 11.43 -8.12 -6.35
C LYS A 21 12.40 -6.94 -6.41
N VAL A 22 11.92 -5.73 -6.12
CA VAL A 22 12.71 -4.49 -6.21
C VAL A 22 13.25 -4.09 -4.84
N GLN A 23 12.35 -3.95 -3.87
CA GLN A 23 12.72 -3.48 -2.53
C GLN A 23 11.71 -3.98 -1.50
N THR A 24 12.19 -4.23 -0.28
CA THR A 24 11.37 -4.44 0.90
C THR A 24 11.68 -3.34 1.91
N LEU A 25 10.64 -2.73 2.47
CA LEU A 25 10.72 -1.70 3.50
C LEU A 25 9.87 -2.08 4.71
N GLU A 26 10.19 -1.48 5.85
CA GLU A 26 9.34 -1.56 7.04
C GLU A 26 8.08 -0.70 6.85
N LEU A 27 6.94 -1.26 7.24
CA LEU A 27 5.65 -0.60 7.27
C LEU A 27 5.36 -0.19 8.72
N MET A 28 5.43 1.11 8.98
CA MET A 28 5.21 1.69 10.31
C MET A 28 3.74 1.53 10.73
N ARG A 29 3.43 0.45 11.46
CA ARG A 29 2.10 0.16 12.00
C ARG A 29 2.16 -0.60 13.31
N GLY A 30 1.05 -0.56 14.06
CA GLY A 30 0.89 -1.33 15.31
C GLY A 30 0.94 -2.84 15.12
N ASP A 31 0.96 -3.59 16.23
CA ASP A 31 1.11 -5.04 16.21
C ASP A 31 -0.13 -5.81 15.72
N ASN A 32 -1.32 -5.19 15.84
CA ASN A 32 -2.60 -5.77 15.42
C ASN A 32 -3.32 -4.83 14.44
N PRO A 33 -2.76 -4.60 13.24
CA PRO A 33 -3.32 -3.65 12.29
C PRO A 33 -4.61 -4.20 11.66
N VAL A 34 -5.65 -3.36 11.61
CA VAL A 34 -6.93 -3.66 10.95
C VAL A 34 -7.27 -2.53 9.99
N VAL A 35 -7.76 -2.87 8.80
CA VAL A 35 -8.33 -1.90 7.85
C VAL A 35 -9.85 -1.97 7.98
N SER A 36 -10.50 -0.83 8.22
CA SER A 36 -11.97 -0.79 8.23
C SER A 36 -12.50 -1.15 6.85
N THR A 37 -13.49 -2.04 6.81
CA THR A 37 -14.16 -2.49 5.59
C THR A 37 -15.47 -1.77 5.31
N ASP A 38 -15.85 -0.80 6.15
CA ASP A 38 -17.11 -0.05 6.00
C ASP A 38 -17.03 1.03 4.90
N GLY A 39 -15.83 1.25 4.34
CA GLY A 39 -15.57 2.20 3.25
C GLY A 39 -15.82 1.64 1.85
N VAL A 40 -15.33 2.36 0.85
CA VAL A 40 -15.43 1.99 -0.58
C VAL A 40 -14.05 1.94 -1.24
N VAL A 41 -13.87 1.02 -2.19
CA VAL A 41 -12.67 0.97 -3.04
C VAL A 41 -12.93 1.82 -4.29
N VAL A 42 -12.04 2.77 -4.56
CA VAL A 42 -12.16 3.69 -5.70
C VAL A 42 -10.94 3.55 -6.61
N PHE A 43 -11.16 3.55 -7.93
CA PHE A 43 -10.10 3.42 -8.93
C PHE A 43 -10.02 4.67 -9.81
N GLY A 44 -8.81 5.12 -10.12
CA GLY A 44 -8.57 6.18 -11.11
C GLY A 44 -8.96 7.59 -10.67
N THR A 45 -9.18 7.82 -9.38
CA THR A 45 -9.39 9.17 -8.85
C THR A 45 -8.07 9.91 -8.69
N ARG A 46 -8.08 11.19 -9.07
CA ARG A 46 -7.02 12.11 -8.67
C ARG A 46 -7.30 12.51 -7.23
N LEU A 47 -6.46 12.05 -6.30
CA LEU A 47 -6.38 12.65 -4.97
C LEU A 47 -5.75 14.03 -5.17
N LEU A 48 -6.55 15.09 -5.03
CA LEU A 48 -6.01 16.43 -4.81
C LEU A 48 -5.66 16.49 -3.33
N ASP A 49 -4.37 16.63 -3.02
CA ASP A 49 -3.86 16.84 -1.68
C ASP A 49 -4.64 17.97 -1.01
N GLU A 50 -5.26 17.69 0.14
CA GLU A 50 -5.53 18.76 1.11
C GLU A 50 -5.60 18.31 2.58
N GLU A 51 -5.70 17.02 2.93
CA GLU A 51 -5.67 16.62 4.35
C GLU A 51 -4.80 15.36 4.58
N VAL A 52 -3.53 15.64 4.88
CA VAL A 52 -2.75 15.06 5.99
C VAL A 52 -3.16 13.64 6.41
N PHE A 53 -2.35 12.67 5.99
CA PHE A 53 -2.28 11.38 6.68
C PHE A 53 -1.51 11.59 7.99
N GLU A 54 -2.22 11.60 9.12
CA GLU A 54 -1.65 11.35 10.46
C GLU A 54 -1.73 9.86 10.81
#